data_AF-A0A817DSU2-F1
#
_entry.id   AF-A0A817DSU2-F1
#
_cell.length_a   1.000
_cell.length_b   1.000
_cell.length_c   1.000
_cell.angle_alpha   90.00
_cell.angle_beta   90.00
_cell.angle_gamma   90.00
#
_symmetry.space_group_name_H-M   'P 1'
#
loop_
_entity.id
_entity.type
_entity.pdbx_description
1 polymer ?
#
loop_
_entity_poly.entity_id
_entity_poly.type
_entity_poly.pdbx_seq_one_letter_code
_entity_poly.pdbx_strand_id
1 'polypeptide(L)'
;MIIFLLSYSIYILLLFQQNTINACPSVCLCHGPNIDCSNRGLHIIPSGIPKNVFKLDLSNNFISTIYPDSFTGLKSLNSLLLNANKIVCIRADTFRGLEKLSLLSLYDNQLKTLINGTFNSLKNIQTLHLARNPFICDCHLRWLNLYLREKQIETSGVRCAGPRRMAKQKFGILKDQKFRCQNRLKYLQTLNTAQCEIECSKGCTCDRTTVVCRGLQLQEIPNDIPAFTTTL
;
A
#
# COMPACT_ATOMS: atom_id res chain seq x y z
N MET A 1 -46.77 -19.81 35.06
CA MET A 1 -46.78 -19.53 33.60
C MET A 1 -46.06 -18.23 33.21
N ILE A 2 -45.06 -17.78 33.97
CA ILE A 2 -44.33 -16.50 33.74
C ILE A 2 -42.83 -16.73 33.45
N ILE A 3 -42.31 -17.93 33.74
CA ILE A 3 -40.88 -18.27 33.60
C ILE A 3 -40.47 -18.54 32.13
N PHE A 4 -41.43 -18.88 31.25
CA PHE A 4 -41.15 -19.16 29.82
C PHE A 4 -41.10 -17.92 28.92
N LEU A 5 -41.56 -16.76 29.38
CA LEU A 5 -41.53 -15.53 28.57
C LEU A 5 -40.16 -14.83 28.66
N LEU A 6 -39.48 -14.92 29.81
CA LEU A 6 -38.17 -14.32 30.02
C LEU A 6 -37.07 -15.02 29.20
N SER A 7 -37.16 -16.35 29.00
CA SER A 7 -36.22 -17.09 28.17
C SER A 7 -36.37 -16.76 26.68
N TYR A 8 -37.59 -16.49 26.20
CA TYR A 8 -37.85 -16.08 24.81
C TYR A 8 -37.34 -14.66 24.52
N SER A 9 -37.52 -13.72 25.46
CA SER A 9 -36.97 -12.36 25.35
C SER A 9 -35.44 -12.34 25.44
N ILE A 10 -34.83 -13.20 26.27
CA ILE A 10 -33.36 -13.36 26.33
C ILE A 10 -32.84 -14.02 25.06
N TYR A 11 -33.57 -15.00 24.49
CA TYR A 11 -33.21 -15.61 23.21
C TYR A 11 -33.29 -14.60 22.06
N ILE A 12 -34.28 -13.71 22.05
CA ILE A 12 -34.35 -12.59 21.09
C ILE A 12 -33.21 -11.59 21.31
N LEU A 13 -32.87 -11.25 22.56
CA LEU A 13 -31.70 -10.40 22.88
C LEU A 13 -30.36 -11.06 22.46
N LEU A 14 -30.24 -12.39 22.54
CA LEU A 14 -29.10 -13.15 22.05
C LEU A 14 -29.10 -13.28 20.51
N LEU A 15 -30.27 -13.26 19.86
CA LEU A 15 -30.40 -13.15 18.40
C LEU A 15 -30.07 -11.73 17.89
N PHE A 16 -30.12 -10.70 18.75
CA PHE A 16 -29.61 -9.35 18.46
C PHE A 16 -28.12 -9.18 18.77
N GLN A 17 -27.42 -10.21 19.27
CA GLN A 17 -25.96 -10.18 19.51
C GLN A 17 -25.17 -11.17 18.64
N GLN A 18 -25.69 -11.53 17.46
CA GLN A 18 -24.93 -12.25 16.43
C GLN A 18 -24.96 -11.52 15.08
N ASN A 19 -24.66 -10.22 15.11
CA ASN A 19 -24.32 -9.48 13.89
C ASN A 19 -23.17 -8.50 14.17
N THR A 20 -21.99 -9.03 14.47
CA THR A 20 -20.75 -8.33 14.15
C THR A 20 -20.53 -8.39 12.63
N ILE A 21 -21.47 -7.81 11.87
CA ILE A 21 -21.38 -7.71 10.41
C ILE A 21 -20.32 -6.66 10.10
N ASN A 22 -19.28 -7.04 9.37
CA ASN A 22 -18.53 -6.22 8.40
C ASN A 22 -18.78 -4.72 8.52
N ALA A 23 -18.26 -4.07 9.57
CA ALA A 23 -18.50 -2.65 9.77
C ALA A 23 -17.78 -1.89 8.65
N CYS A 24 -18.52 -1.09 7.90
CA CYS A 24 -17.93 -0.19 6.92
C CYS A 24 -17.12 0.88 7.67
N PRO A 25 -15.88 1.21 7.24
CA PRO A 25 -15.19 2.37 7.79
C PRO A 25 -16.07 3.61 7.64
N SER A 26 -16.28 4.38 8.72
CA SER A 26 -17.20 5.52 8.73
C SER A 26 -16.85 6.60 7.70
N VAL A 27 -15.57 6.66 7.32
CA VAL A 27 -15.08 7.56 6.30
C VAL A 27 -15.36 7.06 4.88
N CYS A 28 -15.83 5.84 4.66
CA CYS A 28 -16.05 5.25 3.33
C CYS A 28 -17.53 4.92 3.07
N LEU A 29 -17.86 4.66 1.81
CA LEU A 29 -19.16 4.14 1.39
C LEU A 29 -19.02 2.68 0.99
N CYS A 30 -19.80 1.80 1.61
CA CYS A 30 -19.79 0.37 1.30
C CYS A 30 -21.06 -0.03 0.54
N HIS A 31 -20.85 -0.70 -0.60
CA HIS A 31 -21.90 -1.29 -1.43
C HIS A 31 -21.61 -2.78 -1.56
N GLY A 32 -22.08 -3.56 -0.58
CA GLY A 32 -21.71 -4.97 -0.44
C GLY A 32 -20.19 -5.13 -0.25
N PRO A 33 -19.49 -5.93 -1.08
CA PRO A 33 -18.05 -6.11 -0.98
C PRO A 33 -17.24 -5.00 -1.67
N ASN A 34 -17.89 -3.98 -2.25
CA ASN A 34 -17.22 -2.84 -2.88
C ASN A 34 -17.18 -1.66 -1.92
N ILE A 35 -15.99 -1.14 -1.65
CA ILE A 35 -15.76 -0.06 -0.69
C ILE A 35 -15.16 1.12 -1.45
N ASP A 36 -15.85 2.26 -1.38
CA ASP A 36 -15.45 3.51 -1.97
C ASP A 36 -15.04 4.53 -0.89
N CYS A 37 -13.75 4.79 -0.83
CA CYS A 37 -13.10 5.78 0.02
C CYS A 37 -12.47 6.91 -0.83
N SER A 38 -12.85 7.04 -2.10
CA SER A 38 -12.25 7.99 -3.04
C SER A 38 -12.69 9.44 -2.78
N ASN A 39 -11.81 10.40 -3.08
CA ASN A 39 -12.11 11.85 -2.98
C ASN A 39 -12.49 12.32 -1.56
N ARG A 40 -11.82 11.81 -0.53
CA ARG A 40 -12.17 12.11 0.88
C ARG A 40 -11.08 12.83 1.65
N GLY A 41 -10.03 13.28 0.96
CA GLY A 41 -8.90 13.97 1.59
C GLY A 41 -8.11 13.08 2.56
N LEU A 42 -8.11 11.77 2.35
CA LEU A 42 -7.46 10.83 3.25
C LEU A 42 -5.94 10.96 3.15
N HIS A 43 -5.26 11.12 4.28
CA HIS A 43 -3.79 11.09 4.36
C HIS A 43 -3.24 9.68 4.65
N ILE A 44 -4.09 8.79 5.16
CA ILE A 44 -3.77 7.40 5.52
C ILE A 44 -4.91 6.47 5.08
N ILE A 45 -4.61 5.19 4.94
CA ILE A 45 -5.61 4.16 4.66
C ILE A 45 -6.46 3.93 5.92
N PRO A 46 -7.80 3.94 5.83
CA PRO A 46 -8.66 3.76 6.99
C PRO A 46 -8.57 2.34 7.54
N SER A 47 -8.65 2.21 8.86
CA SER A 47 -8.74 0.92 9.54
C SER A 47 -10.15 0.32 9.43
N GLY A 48 -10.28 -0.96 9.78
CA GLY A 48 -11.59 -1.62 9.82
C GLY A 48 -12.13 -2.06 8.47
N ILE A 49 -11.30 -2.15 7.43
CA ILE A 49 -11.70 -2.66 6.11
C ILE A 49 -12.18 -4.13 6.26
N PRO A 50 -13.44 -4.45 5.89
CA PRO A 50 -13.95 -5.82 5.91
C PRO A 50 -13.10 -6.79 5.09
N LYS A 51 -12.82 -7.98 5.64
CA LYS A 51 -11.93 -8.98 5.00
C LYS A 51 -12.49 -9.59 3.72
N ASN A 52 -13.81 -9.52 3.52
CA ASN A 52 -14.51 -9.97 2.32
C ASN A 52 -14.60 -8.91 1.22
N VAL A 53 -13.90 -7.79 1.35
CA VAL A 53 -13.81 -6.76 0.31
C VAL A 53 -13.34 -7.36 -1.03
N PHE A 54 -14.00 -6.97 -2.10
CA PHE A 54 -13.72 -7.36 -3.47
C PHE A 54 -13.11 -6.21 -4.26
N LYS A 55 -13.61 -4.98 -4.07
CA LYS A 55 -13.05 -3.75 -4.65
C LYS A 55 -12.84 -2.73 -3.54
N LEU A 56 -11.64 -2.14 -3.50
CA LEU A 56 -11.30 -1.05 -2.60
C LEU A 56 -10.82 0.15 -3.42
N ASP A 57 -11.58 1.24 -3.39
CA ASP A 57 -11.24 2.50 -4.04
C ASP A 57 -10.73 3.51 -3.02
N LEU A 58 -9.45 3.84 -3.10
CA LEU A 58 -8.76 4.86 -2.28
C LEU A 58 -8.23 5.99 -3.17
N SER A 59 -8.73 6.12 -4.39
CA SER A 59 -8.23 7.07 -5.38
C SER A 59 -8.52 8.53 -5.02
N ASN A 60 -7.75 9.45 -5.59
CA ASN A 60 -7.95 10.90 -5.42
C ASN A 60 -7.94 11.33 -3.94
N ASN A 61 -6.89 10.93 -3.23
CA ASN A 61 -6.66 11.26 -1.83
C ASN A 61 -5.24 11.85 -1.65
N PHE A 62 -4.81 12.05 -0.41
CA PHE A 62 -3.48 12.57 -0.07
C PHE A 62 -2.59 11.52 0.61
N ILE A 63 -2.83 10.24 0.33
CA ILE A 63 -2.10 9.13 0.98
C ILE A 63 -0.65 9.16 0.50
N SER A 64 0.29 9.33 1.44
CA SER A 64 1.72 9.32 1.17
C SER A 64 2.41 8.03 1.64
N THR A 65 1.86 7.40 2.68
CA THR A 65 2.46 6.24 3.36
C THR A 65 1.47 5.09 3.42
N ILE A 66 1.92 3.89 3.08
CA ILE A 66 1.17 2.64 3.25
C ILE A 66 1.79 1.86 4.40
N TYR A 67 1.01 1.62 5.46
CA TYR A 67 1.49 0.88 6.62
C TYR A 67 1.51 -0.64 6.37
N PRO A 68 2.41 -1.40 7.03
CA PRO A 68 2.63 -2.84 6.76
C PRO A 68 1.36 -3.71 6.77
N ASP A 69 0.36 -3.33 7.56
CA ASP A 69 -0.88 -4.11 7.72
C ASP A 69 -2.11 -3.54 7.02
N SER A 70 -1.94 -2.50 6.20
CA SER A 70 -3.06 -1.79 5.56
C SER A 70 -3.95 -2.70 4.71
N PHE A 71 -3.38 -3.79 4.17
CA PHE A 71 -4.09 -4.76 3.31
C PHE A 71 -4.03 -6.20 3.85
N THR A 72 -3.55 -6.39 5.08
CA THR A 72 -3.39 -7.72 5.66
C THR A 72 -4.74 -8.43 5.78
N GLY A 73 -4.83 -9.64 5.22
CA GLY A 73 -6.02 -10.49 5.32
C GLY A 73 -7.12 -10.20 4.29
N LEU A 74 -6.96 -9.23 3.39
CA LEU A 74 -7.91 -8.93 2.31
C LEU A 74 -7.80 -9.93 1.14
N LYS A 75 -7.91 -11.23 1.43
CA LYS A 75 -7.64 -12.33 0.49
C LYS A 75 -8.63 -12.40 -0.68
N SER A 76 -9.80 -11.77 -0.55
CA SER A 76 -10.83 -11.70 -1.59
C SER A 76 -10.68 -10.48 -2.52
N LEU A 77 -9.75 -9.57 -2.22
CA LEU A 77 -9.59 -8.32 -2.95
C LEU A 77 -9.14 -8.60 -4.39
N ASN A 78 -9.94 -8.10 -5.33
CA ASN A 78 -9.72 -8.24 -6.76
C ASN A 78 -9.25 -6.94 -7.41
N SER A 79 -9.74 -5.79 -6.94
CA SER A 79 -9.42 -4.47 -7.48
C SER A 79 -9.00 -3.50 -6.38
N LEU A 80 -7.78 -2.96 -6.47
CA LEU A 80 -7.24 -1.96 -5.54
C LEU A 80 -6.85 -0.69 -6.30
N LEU A 81 -7.53 0.42 -6.00
CA LEU A 81 -7.31 1.71 -6.65
C LEU A 81 -6.65 2.68 -5.68
N LEU A 82 -5.39 3.04 -5.95
CA LEU A 82 -4.58 3.99 -5.18
C LEU A 82 -4.12 5.16 -6.07
N ASN A 83 -4.74 5.36 -7.23
CA ASN A 83 -4.33 6.40 -8.16
C ASN A 83 -4.63 7.81 -7.66
N ALA A 84 -3.88 8.79 -8.17
CA ALA A 84 -3.99 10.19 -7.77
C ALA A 84 -3.83 10.36 -6.24
N ASN A 85 -2.75 9.81 -5.71
CA ASN A 85 -2.32 9.96 -4.32
C ASN A 85 -0.91 10.58 -4.26
N LYS A 86 -0.25 10.53 -3.10
CA LYS A 86 1.10 11.09 -2.87
C LYS A 86 2.11 10.02 -2.48
N ILE A 87 1.89 8.78 -2.88
CA ILE A 87 2.67 7.62 -2.41
C ILE A 87 4.08 7.71 -2.98
N VAL A 88 5.08 7.74 -2.08
CA VAL A 88 6.50 7.91 -2.45
C VAL A 88 7.23 6.57 -2.53
N CYS A 89 6.82 5.60 -1.70
CA CYS A 89 7.45 4.29 -1.57
C CYS A 89 6.41 3.21 -1.29
N ILE A 90 6.76 1.95 -1.59
CA ILE A 90 5.95 0.77 -1.29
C ILE A 90 6.88 -0.31 -0.77
N ARG A 91 6.57 -0.89 0.38
CA ARG A 91 7.33 -2.00 0.94
C ARG A 91 7.09 -3.29 0.16
N ALA A 92 8.09 -4.16 0.09
CA ALA A 92 7.98 -5.43 -0.64
C ALA A 92 6.87 -6.37 -0.11
N ASP A 93 6.50 -6.24 1.17
CA ASP A 93 5.46 -7.03 1.85
C ASP A 93 4.06 -6.41 1.78
N THR A 94 3.92 -5.19 1.25
CA THR A 94 2.64 -4.43 1.23
C THR A 94 1.47 -5.23 0.65
N PHE A 95 1.72 -6.00 -0.42
CA PHE A 95 0.68 -6.75 -1.13
C PHE A 95 0.67 -8.24 -0.78
N ARG A 96 1.28 -8.62 0.35
CA ARG A 96 1.38 -10.01 0.77
C ARG A 96 -0.01 -10.63 0.94
N GLY A 97 -0.22 -11.78 0.30
CA GLY A 97 -1.47 -12.54 0.41
C GLY A 97 -2.63 -12.04 -0.46
N LEU A 98 -2.44 -10.99 -1.28
CA LEU A 98 -3.42 -10.51 -2.24
C LEU A 98 -3.41 -11.33 -3.54
N GLU A 99 -3.54 -12.65 -3.42
CA GLU A 99 -3.36 -13.58 -4.55
C GLU A 99 -4.45 -13.46 -5.62
N LYS A 100 -5.64 -12.97 -5.27
CA LYS A 100 -6.78 -12.78 -6.17
C LYS A 100 -6.81 -11.41 -6.86
N LEU A 101 -5.85 -10.54 -6.57
CA LEU A 101 -5.81 -9.20 -7.12
C LEU A 101 -5.56 -9.26 -8.64
N SER A 102 -6.51 -8.74 -9.41
CA SER A 102 -6.45 -8.66 -10.87
C SER A 102 -6.07 -7.25 -11.35
N LEU A 103 -6.52 -6.23 -10.62
CA LEU A 103 -6.25 -4.83 -10.93
C LEU A 103 -5.60 -4.13 -9.74
N LEU A 104 -4.44 -3.53 -9.99
CA LEU A 104 -3.78 -2.60 -9.08
C LEU A 104 -3.46 -1.30 -9.80
N SER A 105 -4.01 -0.20 -9.31
CA SER A 105 -3.75 1.14 -9.86
C SER A 105 -2.91 1.97 -8.90
N LEU A 106 -1.67 2.27 -9.29
CA LEU A 106 -0.76 3.21 -8.62
C LEU A 106 -0.49 4.45 -9.50
N TYR A 107 -1.33 4.67 -10.51
CA TYR A 107 -1.21 5.77 -11.46
C TYR A 107 -1.21 7.13 -10.77
N ASP A 108 -0.41 8.08 -11.25
CA ASP A 108 -0.34 9.44 -10.69
C ASP A 108 -0.01 9.45 -9.18
N ASN A 109 1.18 8.93 -8.87
CA ASN A 109 1.79 8.93 -7.54
C ASN A 109 3.24 9.48 -7.65
N GLN A 110 4.04 9.34 -6.59
CA GLN A 110 5.40 9.88 -6.51
C GLN A 110 6.48 8.78 -6.48
N LEU A 111 6.17 7.59 -6.99
CA LEU A 111 7.08 6.45 -6.98
C LEU A 111 8.28 6.69 -7.89
N LYS A 112 9.47 6.69 -7.31
CA LYS A 112 10.73 6.77 -8.06
C LYS A 112 11.30 5.39 -8.41
N THR A 113 10.97 4.38 -7.61
CA THR A 113 11.46 3.01 -7.77
C THR A 113 10.53 2.03 -7.03
N LEU A 114 10.71 0.73 -7.27
CA LEU A 114 10.03 -0.35 -6.57
C LEU A 114 11.02 -1.47 -6.28
N ILE A 115 10.93 -2.05 -5.08
CA ILE A 115 11.81 -3.13 -4.66
C ILE A 115 11.43 -4.42 -5.40
N ASN A 116 12.44 -5.19 -5.82
CA ASN A 116 12.21 -6.48 -6.43
C ASN A 116 11.44 -7.39 -5.46
N GLY A 117 10.40 -8.04 -5.96
CA GLY A 117 9.53 -8.90 -5.16
C GLY A 117 8.27 -8.23 -4.62
N THR A 118 8.10 -6.91 -4.79
CA THR A 118 6.88 -6.19 -4.37
C THR A 118 5.60 -6.81 -4.96
N PHE A 119 5.68 -7.41 -6.15
CA PHE A 119 4.54 -8.02 -6.84
C PHE A 119 4.50 -9.56 -6.77
N ASN A 120 5.36 -10.20 -5.97
CA ASN A 120 5.46 -11.67 -5.93
C ASN A 120 4.18 -12.38 -5.49
N SER A 121 3.37 -11.74 -4.64
CA SER A 121 2.08 -12.29 -4.19
C SER A 121 0.95 -12.12 -5.21
N LEU A 122 1.12 -11.27 -6.21
CA LEU A 122 0.06 -10.90 -7.17
C LEU A 122 -0.04 -11.92 -8.32
N LYS A 123 -0.45 -13.15 -7.99
CA LYS A 123 -0.45 -14.29 -8.93
C LYS A 123 -1.43 -14.13 -10.10
N ASN A 124 -2.54 -13.40 -9.88
CA ASN A 124 -3.62 -13.23 -10.86
C ASN A 124 -3.68 -11.82 -11.48
N ILE A 125 -2.61 -11.02 -11.36
CA ILE A 125 -2.63 -9.65 -11.86
C ILE A 125 -2.73 -9.61 -13.39
N GLN A 126 -3.68 -8.82 -13.89
CA GLN A 126 -3.93 -8.60 -15.31
C GLN A 126 -3.65 -7.14 -15.71
N THR A 127 -3.88 -6.21 -14.79
CA THR A 127 -3.78 -4.78 -15.04
C THR A 127 -2.98 -4.09 -13.92
N LEU A 128 -1.92 -3.39 -14.30
CA LEU A 128 -1.03 -2.70 -13.36
C LEU A 128 -0.77 -1.27 -13.83
N HIS A 129 -1.64 -0.34 -13.45
CA HIS A 129 -1.49 1.05 -13.87
C HIS A 129 -0.37 1.73 -13.07
N LEU A 130 0.76 1.99 -13.72
CA LEU A 130 1.95 2.60 -13.10
C LEU A 130 2.31 3.96 -13.71
N ALA A 131 1.67 4.38 -14.80
CA ALA A 131 2.00 5.63 -15.47
C ALA A 131 1.82 6.86 -14.54
N ARG A 132 2.43 7.99 -14.93
CA ARG A 132 2.53 9.21 -14.10
C ARG A 132 3.18 8.99 -12.74
N ASN A 133 4.27 8.24 -12.72
CA ASN A 133 5.19 8.16 -11.59
C ASN A 133 6.60 8.58 -12.04
N PRO A 134 7.40 9.25 -11.20
CA PRO A 134 8.74 9.72 -11.54
C PRO A 134 9.80 8.60 -11.54
N PHE A 135 9.55 7.48 -12.22
CA PHE A 135 10.42 6.31 -12.19
C PHE A 135 11.84 6.58 -12.70
N ILE A 136 12.83 6.14 -11.92
CA ILE A 136 14.25 6.15 -12.25
C ILE A 136 14.64 4.78 -12.78
N CYS A 137 14.78 4.66 -14.10
CA CYS A 137 15.10 3.43 -14.82
C CYS A 137 16.60 3.11 -14.81
N ASP A 138 17.13 2.84 -13.62
CA ASP A 138 18.48 2.32 -13.40
C ASP A 138 18.48 0.79 -13.24
N CYS A 139 19.59 0.20 -12.81
CA CYS A 139 19.66 -1.26 -12.65
C CYS A 139 18.66 -1.84 -11.63
N HIS A 140 18.17 -1.05 -10.66
CA HIS A 140 17.24 -1.52 -9.64
C HIS A 140 15.85 -1.72 -10.18
N LEU A 141 15.43 -0.90 -11.14
CA LEU A 141 14.10 -1.02 -11.75
C LEU A 141 14.09 -1.97 -12.96
N ARG A 142 15.23 -2.62 -13.25
CA ARG A 142 15.37 -3.60 -14.34
C ARG A 142 14.39 -4.76 -14.21
N TRP A 143 14.20 -5.28 -13.00
CA TRP A 143 13.30 -6.41 -12.75
C TRP A 143 11.86 -6.07 -13.17
N LEU A 144 11.42 -4.82 -12.97
CA LEU A 144 10.07 -4.40 -13.30
C LEU A 144 9.85 -4.41 -14.82
N ASN A 145 10.85 -3.98 -15.59
CA ASN A 145 10.79 -4.06 -17.05
C ASN A 145 10.66 -5.51 -17.54
N LEU A 146 11.44 -6.42 -16.96
CA LEU A 146 11.38 -7.85 -17.26
C LEU A 146 10.01 -8.45 -16.90
N TYR A 147 9.55 -8.19 -15.69
CA TYR A 147 8.27 -8.66 -15.16
C TYR A 147 7.08 -8.23 -16.04
N LEU A 148 7.02 -6.95 -16.41
CA LEU A 148 5.94 -6.41 -17.25
C LEU A 148 5.96 -6.99 -18.67
N ARG A 149 7.15 -7.22 -19.23
CA ARG A 149 7.31 -7.81 -20.57
C ARG A 149 6.89 -9.28 -20.59
N GLU A 150 7.32 -10.05 -19.59
CA GLU A 150 7.03 -11.49 -19.49
C GLU A 150 5.52 -11.74 -19.30
N LYS A 151 4.88 -10.94 -18.45
CA LYS A 151 3.47 -11.10 -18.10
C LYS A 151 2.49 -10.42 -19.06
N GLN A 152 2.98 -9.64 -20.04
CA GLN A 152 2.17 -8.86 -20.99
C GLN A 152 1.08 -8.00 -20.31
N ILE A 153 1.39 -7.44 -19.15
CA ILE A 153 0.44 -6.69 -18.33
C ILE A 153 0.16 -5.32 -18.97
N GLU A 154 -1.10 -4.90 -18.99
CA GLU A 154 -1.48 -3.53 -19.36
C GLU A 154 -0.97 -2.55 -18.29
N THR A 155 -0.18 -1.56 -18.71
CA THR A 155 0.56 -0.67 -17.79
C THR A 155 0.16 0.80 -17.88
N SER A 156 -0.85 1.11 -18.70
CA SER A 156 -1.21 2.48 -19.09
C SER A 156 -0.04 3.25 -19.72
N GLY A 157 0.90 2.53 -20.37
CA GLY A 157 2.05 3.13 -21.03
C GLY A 157 3.05 3.79 -20.08
N VAL A 158 3.40 3.13 -18.99
CA VAL A 158 4.40 3.59 -18.02
C VAL A 158 5.74 3.96 -18.68
N ARG A 159 6.35 5.05 -18.22
CA ARG A 159 7.57 5.64 -18.79
C ARG A 159 8.59 5.97 -17.71
N CYS A 160 9.85 5.96 -18.09
CA CYS A 160 10.94 6.45 -17.26
C CYS A 160 10.92 7.98 -17.18
N ALA A 161 11.05 8.53 -15.98
CA ALA A 161 11.32 9.96 -15.77
C ALA A 161 12.83 10.26 -15.80
N GLY A 162 13.64 9.33 -15.29
CA GLY A 162 15.09 9.43 -15.30
C GLY A 162 15.78 8.08 -15.41
N PRO A 163 17.12 8.04 -15.45
CA PRO A 163 18.03 9.18 -15.68
C PRO A 163 17.81 9.83 -17.07
N ARG A 164 18.41 11.01 -17.36
CA ARG A 164 18.18 11.76 -18.62
C ARG A 164 18.22 10.89 -19.90
N ARG A 165 19.18 9.97 -19.98
CA ARG A 165 19.34 9.00 -21.10
C ARG A 165 18.16 8.02 -21.28
N MET A 166 17.36 7.81 -20.24
CA MET A 166 16.19 6.94 -20.24
C MET A 166 14.87 7.72 -20.24
N ALA A 167 14.88 9.05 -20.07
CA ALA A 167 13.66 9.83 -19.92
C ALA A 167 12.69 9.63 -21.09
N LYS A 168 11.39 9.56 -20.78
CA LYS A 168 10.25 9.32 -21.69
C LYS A 168 10.19 7.94 -22.34
N GLN A 169 11.20 7.09 -22.17
CA GLN A 169 11.19 5.73 -22.72
C GLN A 169 10.13 4.87 -22.02
N LYS A 170 9.42 4.04 -22.78
CA LYS A 170 8.36 3.15 -22.27
C LYS A 170 8.95 1.86 -21.67
N PHE A 171 8.36 1.36 -20.60
CA PHE A 171 8.67 0.01 -20.10
C PHE A 171 8.17 -1.06 -21.08
N GLY A 172 8.67 -2.28 -20.92
CA GLY A 172 8.26 -3.47 -21.70
C GLY A 172 8.91 -3.56 -23.09
N ILE A 173 9.36 -2.42 -23.64
CA ILE A 173 10.04 -2.34 -24.95
C ILE A 173 11.56 -2.17 -24.79
N LEU A 174 12.02 -1.71 -23.61
CA LEU A 174 13.43 -1.45 -23.37
C LEU A 174 14.23 -2.74 -23.21
N LYS A 175 15.42 -2.79 -23.84
CA LYS A 175 16.41 -3.84 -23.61
C LYS A 175 17.00 -3.73 -22.21
N ASP A 176 17.12 -4.86 -21.51
CA ASP A 176 17.51 -4.91 -20.09
C ASP A 176 18.92 -4.36 -19.83
N GLN A 177 19.81 -4.47 -20.82
CA GLN A 177 21.17 -3.94 -20.78
C GLN A 177 21.23 -2.40 -20.63
N LYS A 178 20.12 -1.69 -20.90
CA LYS A 178 20.03 -0.23 -20.72
C LYS A 178 19.84 0.18 -19.26
N PHE A 179 19.33 -0.72 -18.41
CA PHE A 179 19.15 -0.49 -16.99
C PHE A 179 20.49 -0.68 -16.26
N ARG A 180 21.24 0.42 -16.09
CA ARG A 180 22.59 0.45 -15.53
C ARG A 180 22.68 1.42 -14.35
N CYS A 181 23.44 1.05 -13.33
CA CYS A 181 23.81 1.91 -12.22
C CYS A 181 25.25 2.39 -12.38
N GLN A 182 25.52 3.65 -12.05
CA GLN A 182 26.84 4.29 -12.24
C GLN A 182 27.62 4.50 -10.93
N ASN A 183 26.98 4.43 -9.76
CA ASN A 183 27.66 4.68 -8.47
C ASN A 183 27.00 3.90 -7.32
N ARG A 184 27.82 3.20 -6.51
CA ARG A 184 27.38 2.45 -5.31
C ARG A 184 26.82 3.35 -4.20
N LEU A 185 27.22 4.62 -4.15
CA LEU A 185 26.68 5.61 -3.20
C LEU A 185 25.29 6.11 -3.61
N LYS A 186 25.02 6.30 -4.91
CA LYS A 186 23.67 6.56 -5.42
C LYS A 186 22.74 5.36 -5.20
N TYR A 187 23.30 4.14 -5.19
CA TYR A 187 22.58 2.91 -4.84
C TYR A 187 22.01 2.96 -3.41
N LEU A 188 22.77 3.41 -2.41
CA LEU A 188 22.27 3.53 -1.03
C LEU A 188 21.17 4.59 -0.92
N GLN A 189 21.31 5.74 -1.59
CA GLN A 189 20.25 6.76 -1.61
C GLN A 189 18.97 6.28 -2.32
N THR A 190 19.10 5.62 -3.47
CA THR A 190 17.93 5.07 -4.18
C THR A 190 17.26 3.95 -3.40
N LEU A 191 18.04 3.11 -2.70
CA LEU A 191 17.51 2.10 -1.79
C LEU A 191 16.85 2.70 -0.56
N ASN A 192 17.41 3.76 0.04
CA ASN A 192 16.78 4.48 1.14
C ASN A 192 15.49 5.19 0.71
N THR A 193 15.35 5.58 -0.56
CA THR A 193 14.06 6.05 -1.11
C THR A 193 13.10 4.91 -1.50
N ALA A 194 13.61 3.69 -1.70
CA ALA A 194 12.83 2.49 -2.04
C ALA A 194 12.34 1.76 -0.79
N GLN A 195 13.20 1.69 0.23
CA GLN A 195 12.85 1.42 1.60
C GLN A 195 12.00 2.61 2.01
N CYS A 196 10.76 2.37 2.39
CA CYS A 196 10.01 3.36 3.12
C CYS A 196 10.76 3.61 4.43
N GLU A 197 11.74 4.52 4.41
CA GLU A 197 12.40 5.02 5.62
C GLU A 197 11.26 5.55 6.49
N ILE A 198 11.11 4.89 7.63
CA ILE A 198 10.28 5.34 8.72
C ILE A 198 10.96 6.63 9.17
N GLU A 199 10.35 7.79 8.92
CA GLU A 199 10.82 9.04 9.52
C GLU A 199 10.82 8.81 11.03
N CYS A 200 12.02 8.69 11.59
CA CYS A 200 12.25 8.44 12.99
C CYS A 200 12.58 9.77 13.65
N SER A 201 11.90 10.09 14.76
CA SER A 201 12.19 11.29 15.54
C SER A 201 13.68 11.40 15.84
N LYS A 202 14.23 12.62 15.75
CA LYS A 202 15.67 12.87 15.97
C LYS A 202 16.11 12.33 17.33
N GLY A 203 17.07 11.39 17.32
CA GLY A 203 17.62 10.76 18.52
C GLY A 203 16.91 9.47 18.95
N CYS A 204 15.89 9.02 18.21
CA CYS A 204 15.25 7.73 18.39
C CYS A 204 15.77 6.69 17.38
N THR A 205 15.67 5.42 17.76
CA THR A 205 15.96 4.28 16.90
C THR A 205 14.65 3.63 16.48
N CYS A 206 14.35 3.63 15.18
CA CYS A 206 13.13 3.02 14.65
C CYS A 206 13.45 1.70 13.95
N ASP A 207 12.87 0.60 14.43
CA ASP A 207 12.92 -0.71 13.77
C ASP A 207 11.51 -1.23 13.50
N ARG A 208 11.11 -1.20 12.22
CA ARG A 208 9.80 -1.62 11.69
C ARG A 208 8.59 -0.92 12.28
N THR A 209 8.24 -1.20 13.53
CA THR A 209 7.10 -0.62 14.28
C THR A 209 7.49 -0.24 15.71
N THR A 210 8.75 -0.42 16.08
CA THR A 210 9.27 -0.09 17.41
C THR A 210 10.04 1.20 17.31
N VAL A 211 9.71 2.16 18.17
CA VAL A 211 10.43 3.44 18.25
C VAL A 211 11.06 3.51 19.62
N VAL A 212 12.39 3.48 19.67
CA VAL A 212 13.17 3.46 20.91
C VAL A 212 13.90 4.78 21.07
N CYS A 213 13.42 5.64 21.98
CA CYS A 213 13.96 6.98 22.24
C CYS A 213 14.80 7.03 23.53
N ARG A 214 15.76 6.11 23.71
CA ARG A 214 16.53 5.99 24.97
C ARG A 214 17.47 7.18 25.18
N GLY A 215 17.51 7.71 26.41
CA GLY A 215 18.46 8.74 26.83
C GLY A 215 18.07 10.18 26.49
N LEU A 216 16.88 10.41 25.93
CA LEU A 216 16.42 11.75 25.51
C LEU A 216 15.69 12.57 26.59
N GLN A 217 15.53 12.06 27.82
CA GLN A 217 14.81 12.71 28.93
C GLN A 217 13.48 13.37 28.48
N LEU A 218 12.76 12.70 27.58
CA LEU A 218 11.54 13.22 26.97
C LEU A 218 10.47 13.42 28.04
N GLN A 219 9.97 14.65 28.19
CA GLN A 219 8.85 14.96 29.09
C GLN A 219 7.49 14.57 28.47
N GLU A 220 7.47 14.42 27.14
CA GLU A 220 6.30 14.05 26.35
C GLU A 220 6.71 13.24 25.11
N ILE A 221 5.76 12.50 24.55
CA ILE A 221 5.97 11.70 23.33
C ILE A 221 6.18 12.66 22.15
N PRO A 222 7.29 12.56 21.38
CA PRO A 222 7.54 13.40 20.22
C PRO A 222 6.38 13.38 19.21
N ASN A 223 5.99 14.55 18.70
CA ASN A 223 4.86 14.71 17.76
C ASN A 223 5.11 14.10 16.37
N ASP A 224 6.33 13.64 16.12
CA ASP A 224 6.83 13.05 14.88
C ASP A 224 6.99 11.52 14.95
N ILE A 225 6.45 10.87 16.00
CA ILE A 225 6.44 9.40 16.06
C ILE A 225 5.48 8.82 15.02
N PRO A 226 5.90 7.81 14.24
CA PRO A 226 5.04 7.12 13.29
C PRO A 226 3.80 6.51 13.95
N ALA A 227 2.61 6.74 13.38
CA ALA A 227 1.31 6.35 13.95
C ALA A 227 1.09 4.83 14.09
N PHE A 228 1.98 4.00 13.56
CA PHE A 228 1.97 2.53 13.65
C PHE A 228 2.93 1.99 14.72
N THR A 229 3.45 2.86 15.58
CA THR A 229 4.33 2.47 16.67
C THR A 229 3.57 1.58 17.65
N THR A 230 3.92 0.30 17.69
CA THR A 230 3.29 -0.69 18.58
C THR A 230 3.86 -0.66 19.99
N THR A 231 5.06 -0.09 20.13
CA THR A 231 5.84 -0.08 21.38
C THR A 231 6.70 1.18 21.44
N LEU A 232 6.60 1.89 22.56
CA LEU A 232 7.38 3.09 22.94
C LEU A 232 8.38 2.74 24.05
#